data_AF-A0A4Y9R8S4-F1
#
_entry.id   AF-A0A4Y9R8S4-F1
#
_cell.length_a   1.000
_cell.length_b   1.000
_cell.length_c   1.000
_cell.angle_alpha   90.00
_cell.angle_beta   90.00
_cell.angle_gamma   90.00
#
_symmetry.space_group_name_H-M   'P 1'
#
loop_
_entity.id
_entity.type
_entity.pdbx_description
1 polymer ?
#
loop_
_entity_poly.entity_id
_entity_poly.type
_entity_poly.pdbx_seq_one_letter_code
_entity_poly.pdbx_strand_id
1 'polypeptide(L)'
;IHLSPFAQVQFRRLAALRSHPAWMLPNRAGDGPIDTKAIAKQVHDRQRTAPLRNRSKKTATLMLPGGAWTPHDLRRTGATLMGNLGVAPYVIERCLNHVEPNKLVRTYQHQQLVDEQRAAWTLLGDRLAALTAAANVAAPPQLRAA
;
A
#
# COMPACT_ATOMS: atom_id res chain seq x y z
N ILE A 1 -1.10 13.06 -6.02
CA ILE A 1 -1.48 12.09 -4.96
C ILE A 1 -1.31 12.77 -3.61
N HIS A 2 -2.36 12.79 -2.78
CA HIS A 2 -2.31 13.36 -1.44
C HIS A 2 -1.94 12.28 -0.42
N LEU A 3 -1.01 12.57 0.51
CA LEU A 3 -0.70 11.68 1.62
C LEU A 3 -1.49 12.11 2.86
N SER A 4 -2.46 11.29 3.27
CA SER A 4 -3.20 11.48 4.51
C SER A 4 -2.27 11.42 5.74
N PRO A 5 -2.69 11.94 6.90
CA PRO A 5 -1.89 11.87 8.13
C PRO A 5 -1.42 10.45 8.46
N PHE A 6 -2.30 9.45 8.29
CA PHE A 6 -1.96 8.03 8.45
C PHE A 6 -0.80 7.60 7.54
N ALA A 7 -0.89 7.91 6.24
CA ALA A 7 0.14 7.54 5.28
C ALA A 7 1.48 8.24 5.57
N GLN A 8 1.45 9.52 5.97
CA GLN A 8 2.64 10.26 6.35
C GLN A 8 3.35 9.64 7.56
N VAL A 9 2.61 9.20 8.58
CA VAL A 9 3.19 8.49 9.73
C VAL A 9 3.92 7.22 9.29
N GLN A 10 3.30 6.39 8.44
CA GLN A 10 3.95 5.17 7.96
C GLN A 10 5.17 5.48 7.08
N PHE A 11 5.10 6.53 6.26
CA PHE A 11 6.23 6.94 5.41
C PHE A 11 7.41 7.45 6.25
N ARG A 12 7.17 8.21 7.32
CA ARG A 12 8.23 8.62 8.27
C ARG A 12 8.83 7.43 8.99
N ARG A 13 8.02 6.46 9.42
CA ARG A 13 8.52 5.20 10.00
C ARG A 13 9.42 4.45 9.02
N LEU A 14 9.01 4.36 7.76
CA LEU A 14 9.83 3.74 6.72
C LEU A 14 11.12 4.52 6.47
N ALA A 15 11.04 5.85 6.42
CA ALA A 15 12.20 6.73 6.25
C ALA A 15 13.23 6.59 7.37
N ALA A 16 12.80 6.36 8.61
CA ALA A 16 13.69 6.10 9.74
C ALA A 16 14.43 4.74 9.62
N LEU A 17 13.91 3.82 8.82
CA LEU A 17 14.50 2.50 8.55
C LEU A 17 15.34 2.46 7.27
N ARG A 18 15.40 3.57 6.50
CA ARG A 18 16.12 3.58 5.23
C ARG A 18 17.62 3.43 5.48
N SER A 19 18.26 2.59 4.68
CA SER A 19 19.73 2.41 4.70
C SER A 19 20.44 3.16 3.58
N HIS A 20 19.70 3.86 2.71
CA HIS A 20 20.24 4.57 1.55
C HIS A 20 19.67 6.00 1.46
N PRO A 21 20.47 7.01 1.07
CA PRO A 21 20.01 8.40 0.98
C PRO A 21 19.01 8.64 -0.16
N ALA A 22 19.18 7.97 -1.31
CA ALA A 22 18.37 8.22 -2.51
C ALA A 22 17.15 7.29 -2.66
N TRP A 23 17.17 6.11 -2.04
CA TRP A 23 16.13 5.10 -2.23
C TRP A 23 15.52 4.71 -0.89
N MET A 24 14.20 4.84 -0.80
CA MET A 24 13.46 4.44 0.41
C MET A 24 13.60 2.93 0.68
N LEU A 25 13.62 2.14 -0.40
CA LEU A 25 13.81 0.69 -0.37
C LEU A 25 14.96 0.35 -1.33
N PRO A 26 16.22 0.35 -0.86
CA PRO A 26 17.36 -0.02 -1.68
C PRO A 26 17.42 -1.54 -1.90
N ASN A 27 18.02 -1.96 -3.01
CA ASN A 27 18.36 -3.36 -3.25
C ASN A 27 19.52 -3.80 -2.32
N ARG A 28 19.88 -5.09 -2.38
CA ARG A 28 20.96 -5.64 -1.53
C ARG A 28 22.36 -5.13 -1.88
N ALA A 29 22.60 -4.76 -3.13
CA ALA A 29 23.89 -4.26 -3.58
C ALA A 29 24.11 -2.77 -3.20
N GLY A 30 23.02 -2.06 -2.88
CA GLY A 30 23.07 -0.64 -2.53
C GLY A 30 23.30 0.28 -3.72
N ASP A 31 23.17 -0.22 -4.95
CA ASP A 31 23.40 0.51 -6.20
C ASP A 31 22.09 0.89 -6.93
N GLY A 32 20.94 0.50 -6.37
CA GLY A 32 19.64 0.77 -6.95
C GLY A 32 18.47 0.51 -6.00
N PRO A 33 17.24 0.80 -6.44
CA PRO A 33 16.04 0.43 -5.71
C PRO A 33 15.80 -1.09 -5.78
N ILE A 34 14.94 -1.60 -4.90
CA ILE A 34 14.46 -2.99 -5.00
C ILE A 34 13.84 -3.29 -6.37
N ASP A 35 13.96 -4.56 -6.80
CA ASP A 35 13.26 -5.09 -7.97
C ASP A 35 11.73 -4.91 -7.84
N THR A 36 11.06 -4.67 -8.97
CA THR A 36 9.61 -4.43 -9.01
C THR A 36 8.80 -5.61 -8.45
N LYS A 37 9.33 -6.84 -8.54
CA LYS A 37 8.68 -8.04 -8.00
C LYS A 37 9.03 -8.29 -6.53
N ALA A 38 9.94 -7.54 -5.93
CA ALA A 38 10.43 -7.81 -4.58
C ALA A 38 9.31 -7.79 -3.53
N ILE A 39 8.42 -6.79 -3.56
CA ILE A 39 7.29 -6.71 -2.62
C ILE A 39 6.34 -7.91 -2.79
N ALA A 40 5.93 -8.21 -4.03
CA ALA A 40 5.06 -9.35 -4.32
C ALA A 40 5.70 -10.67 -3.87
N LYS A 41 6.99 -10.87 -4.13
CA LYS A 41 7.80 -12.01 -3.65
C LYS A 41 7.79 -12.10 -2.12
N GLN A 42 8.01 -11.00 -1.41
CA GLN A 42 8.02 -10.97 0.05
C GLN A 42 6.65 -11.23 0.67
N VAL A 43 5.58 -10.74 0.04
CA VAL A 43 4.19 -10.98 0.45
C VAL A 43 3.82 -12.45 0.22
N HIS A 44 4.14 -13.00 -0.96
CA HIS A 44 3.89 -14.40 -1.28
C HIS A 44 4.66 -15.36 -0.35
N ASP A 45 5.95 -15.13 -0.11
CA ASP A 45 6.76 -16.00 0.77
C ASP A 45 6.19 -16.10 2.19
N ARG A 46 5.65 -14.99 2.71
CA ARG A 46 5.04 -14.93 4.06
C ARG A 46 3.65 -15.55 4.15
N GLN A 47 3.07 -15.95 3.01
CA GLN A 47 1.81 -16.67 2.91
C GLN A 47 2.01 -18.17 2.65
N ARG A 48 3.26 -18.66 2.58
CA ARG A 48 3.57 -20.08 2.44
C ARG A 48 3.63 -20.76 3.80
N THR A 49 3.37 -22.07 3.84
CA THR A 49 3.58 -22.92 5.02
C THR A 49 5.05 -23.29 5.18
N ALA A 50 5.76 -23.55 4.08
CA ALA A 50 7.16 -23.95 4.06
C ALA A 50 8.07 -22.89 3.39
N PRO A 51 9.28 -22.64 3.96
CA PRO A 51 10.20 -21.64 3.43
C PRO A 51 10.87 -22.13 2.14
N LEU A 52 11.24 -21.18 1.29
CA LEU A 52 12.05 -21.44 0.09
C LEU A 52 13.53 -21.13 0.36
N ARG A 53 14.43 -21.84 -0.32
CA ARG A 53 15.88 -21.58 -0.25
C ARG A 53 16.19 -20.15 -0.69
N ASN A 54 17.04 -19.44 0.08
CA ASN A 54 17.45 -18.05 -0.16
C ASN A 54 16.30 -17.02 -0.17
N ARG A 55 15.17 -17.33 0.49
CA ARG A 55 13.99 -16.49 0.61
C ARG A 55 13.63 -16.20 2.07
N SER A 56 12.54 -15.47 2.29
CA SER A 56 12.08 -15.14 3.64
C SER A 56 11.78 -16.42 4.43
N LYS A 57 12.31 -16.51 5.65
CA LYS A 57 11.99 -17.58 6.61
C LYS A 57 10.73 -17.30 7.44
N LYS A 58 10.17 -16.08 7.34
CA LYS A 58 8.96 -15.66 8.07
C LYS A 58 7.71 -16.20 7.36
N THR A 59 7.60 -17.51 7.23
CA THR A 59 6.42 -18.17 6.63
C THR A 59 5.19 -17.98 7.53
N ALA A 60 4.01 -18.15 6.95
CA ALA A 60 2.70 -17.99 7.59
C ALA A 60 2.35 -16.63 8.22
N THR A 61 3.29 -15.66 8.36
CA THR A 61 3.03 -14.38 9.05
C THR A 61 2.02 -13.47 8.34
N LEU A 62 1.71 -13.72 7.07
CA LEU A 62 0.73 -12.96 6.29
C LEU A 62 -0.42 -13.83 5.75
N MET A 63 -0.56 -15.07 6.23
CA MET A 63 -1.72 -15.90 5.89
C MET A 63 -2.99 -15.28 6.44
N LEU A 64 -4.02 -15.21 5.59
CA LEU A 64 -5.35 -14.79 5.97
C LEU A 64 -6.33 -15.96 5.78
N PRO A 65 -7.39 -16.08 6.60
CA PRO A 65 -8.38 -17.15 6.47
C PRO A 65 -9.04 -17.21 5.08
N GLY A 66 -9.15 -16.07 4.39
CA GLY A 66 -9.69 -15.97 3.03
C GLY A 66 -8.76 -16.44 1.91
N GLY A 67 -7.61 -17.04 2.25
CA GLY A 67 -6.65 -17.56 1.28
C GLY A 67 -5.56 -16.58 0.89
N ALA A 68 -4.90 -16.89 -0.22
CA ALA A 68 -3.77 -16.11 -0.72
C ALA A 68 -4.21 -14.76 -1.30
N TRP A 69 -3.41 -13.73 -1.08
CA TRP A 69 -3.63 -12.38 -1.56
C TRP A 69 -2.35 -11.76 -2.11
N THR A 70 -2.50 -10.71 -2.91
CA THR A 70 -1.41 -10.01 -3.59
C THR A 70 -1.41 -8.53 -3.21
N PRO A 71 -0.30 -7.80 -3.43
CA PRO A 71 -0.29 -6.34 -3.23
C PRO A 71 -1.39 -5.60 -4.01
N HIS A 72 -1.86 -6.15 -5.14
CA HIS A 72 -2.96 -5.56 -5.89
C HIS A 72 -4.30 -5.62 -5.14
N ASP A 73 -4.50 -6.62 -4.28
CA ASP A 73 -5.70 -6.73 -3.45
C ASP A 73 -5.76 -5.64 -2.36
N LEU A 74 -4.61 -5.11 -1.92
CA LEU A 74 -4.58 -3.92 -1.05
C LEU A 74 -5.16 -2.69 -1.75
N ARG A 75 -4.87 -2.54 -3.05
CA ARG A 75 -5.42 -1.45 -3.87
C ARG A 75 -6.93 -1.61 -4.10
N ARG A 76 -7.40 -2.83 -4.40
CA ARG A 76 -8.84 -3.15 -4.48
C ARG A 76 -9.55 -2.85 -3.16
N THR A 77 -8.96 -3.29 -2.05
CA THR A 77 -9.48 -3.02 -0.70
C THR A 77 -9.58 -1.53 -0.42
N GLY A 78 -8.56 -0.74 -0.79
CA GLY A 78 -8.60 0.72 -0.65
C GLY A 78 -9.77 1.35 -1.44
N ALA A 79 -10.00 0.91 -2.67
CA ALA A 79 -11.12 1.37 -3.50
C ALA A 79 -12.48 0.99 -2.87
N THR A 80 -12.66 -0.26 -2.44
CA THR A 80 -13.88 -0.72 -1.76
C THR A 80 -14.13 0.07 -0.48
N LEU A 81 -13.10 0.32 0.33
CA LEU A 81 -13.23 1.12 1.55
C LEU A 81 -13.64 2.56 1.23
N MET A 82 -13.04 3.20 0.22
CA MET A 82 -13.46 4.54 -0.23
C MET A 82 -14.93 4.55 -0.66
N GLY A 83 -15.38 3.54 -1.43
CA GLY A 83 -16.77 3.41 -1.85
C GLY A 83 -17.73 3.26 -0.66
N ASN A 84 -17.38 2.42 0.32
CA ASN A 84 -18.15 2.24 1.54
C ASN A 84 -18.20 3.50 2.42
N LEU A 85 -17.21 4.38 2.30
CA LEU A 85 -17.16 5.68 2.97
C LEU A 85 -17.89 6.79 2.18
N GLY A 86 -18.57 6.45 1.08
CA GLY A 86 -19.38 7.37 0.29
C GLY A 86 -18.59 8.19 -0.74
N VAL A 87 -17.33 7.85 -1.01
CA VAL A 87 -16.55 8.52 -2.08
C VAL A 87 -17.16 8.15 -3.44
N ALA A 88 -17.42 9.16 -4.27
CA ALA A 88 -18.01 8.94 -5.59
C ALA A 88 -17.10 8.07 -6.49
N PRO A 89 -17.65 7.13 -7.28
CA PRO A 89 -16.85 6.20 -8.08
C PRO A 89 -15.83 6.87 -9.00
N TYR A 90 -16.20 7.96 -9.67
CA TYR A 90 -15.29 8.69 -10.56
C TYR A 90 -14.11 9.33 -9.80
N VAL A 91 -14.28 9.71 -8.53
CA VAL A 91 -13.17 10.20 -7.68
C VAL A 91 -12.24 9.05 -7.29
N ILE A 92 -12.80 7.87 -7.01
CA ILE A 92 -12.02 6.65 -6.71
C ILE A 92 -11.16 6.29 -7.93
N GLU A 93 -11.73 6.29 -9.14
CA GLU A 93 -10.98 6.01 -10.37
C GLU A 93 -9.81 6.98 -10.59
N ARG A 94 -10.00 8.27 -10.26
CA ARG A 94 -8.90 9.27 -10.28
C ARG A 94 -7.86 9.03 -9.20
N CYS A 95 -8.26 8.69 -7.97
CA CYS A 95 -7.33 8.30 -6.91
C CYS A 95 -6.48 7.09 -7.33
N LEU A 96 -7.12 6.13 -7.99
CA LEU A 96 -6.44 4.96 -8.54
C LEU A 96 -5.55 5.33 -9.74
N ASN A 97 -5.72 6.49 -10.37
CA ASN A 97 -5.05 6.84 -11.62
C ASN A 97 -5.37 5.82 -12.74
N HIS A 98 -6.63 5.38 -12.79
CA HIS A 98 -7.11 4.58 -13.89
C HIS A 98 -7.36 5.44 -15.12
N VAL A 99 -7.17 4.85 -16.29
CA VAL A 99 -7.51 5.48 -17.56
C VAL A 99 -9.03 5.37 -17.74
N GLU A 100 -9.70 6.50 -17.93
CA GLU A 100 -11.13 6.55 -18.23
C GLU A 100 -11.43 5.77 -19.53
N PRO A 101 -12.20 4.66 -19.45
CA PRO A 101 -12.54 3.86 -20.63
C PRO A 101 -13.49 4.59 -21.57
N ASN A 102 -14.39 5.44 -21.07
CA ASN A 102 -15.33 6.18 -21.90
C ASN A 102 -14.63 7.33 -22.62
N LYS A 103 -14.53 7.24 -23.95
CA LYS A 103 -13.86 8.24 -24.78
C LYS A 103 -14.47 9.64 -24.63
N LEU A 104 -15.79 9.77 -24.51
CA LEU A 104 -16.45 11.07 -24.34
C LEU A 104 -16.07 11.70 -23.01
N VAL A 105 -16.15 10.93 -21.92
CA VAL A 105 -15.74 11.39 -20.59
C VAL A 105 -14.27 11.81 -20.62
N ARG A 106 -13.39 11.01 -21.23
CA ARG A 106 -11.97 11.34 -21.35
C ARG A 106 -11.70 12.60 -22.17
N THR A 107 -12.50 12.86 -23.21
CA THR A 107 -12.38 14.05 -24.08
C THR A 107 -12.88 15.32 -23.43
N TYR A 108 -13.87 15.26 -22.54
CA TYR A 108 -14.50 16.47 -21.98
C TYR A 108 -14.23 16.69 -20.50
N GLN A 109 -14.02 15.62 -19.72
CA GLN A 109 -13.81 15.69 -18.29
C GLN A 109 -12.31 15.62 -17.95
N HIS A 110 -11.64 16.75 -18.15
CA HIS A 110 -10.22 16.93 -17.85
C HIS A 110 -9.96 17.35 -16.40
N GLN A 111 -11.00 17.60 -15.61
CA GLN A 111 -10.85 18.02 -14.21
C GLN A 111 -10.05 16.97 -13.45
N GLN A 112 -9.03 17.43 -12.73
CA GLN A 112 -8.20 16.55 -11.91
C GLN A 112 -8.90 16.17 -10.60
N LEU A 113 -9.88 16.94 -10.13
CA LEU A 113 -10.61 16.69 -8.87
C LEU A 113 -9.66 16.56 -7.67
N VAL A 114 -8.70 17.50 -7.57
CA VAL A 114 -7.60 17.40 -6.59
C VAL A 114 -8.12 17.45 -5.16
N ASP A 115 -9.13 18.26 -4.89
CA ASP A 115 -9.69 18.43 -3.54
C ASP A 115 -10.58 17.26 -3.14
N GLU A 116 -11.35 16.71 -4.08
CA GLU A 116 -12.13 15.48 -3.87
C GLU A 116 -11.22 14.28 -3.66
N GLN A 117 -10.14 14.16 -4.44
CA GLN A 117 -9.12 13.14 -4.21
C GLN A 117 -8.48 13.29 -2.84
N ARG A 118 -8.15 14.52 -2.42
CA ARG A 118 -7.58 14.80 -1.09
C ARG A 118 -8.54 14.37 0.02
N ALA A 119 -9.83 14.69 -0.10
CA ALA A 119 -10.85 14.27 0.83
C ALA A 119 -10.98 12.74 0.88
N ALA A 120 -10.99 12.06 -0.27
CA ALA A 120 -11.03 10.61 -0.35
C ALA A 120 -9.82 9.94 0.33
N TRP A 121 -8.60 10.43 0.08
CA TRP A 121 -7.39 9.94 0.74
C TRP A 121 -7.40 10.15 2.25
N THR A 122 -7.98 11.27 2.71
CA THR A 122 -8.13 11.58 4.14
C THR A 122 -9.10 10.60 4.79
N LEU A 123 -10.30 10.42 4.23
CA LEU A 123 -11.30 9.46 4.71
C LEU A 123 -10.74 8.03 4.81
N LEU A 124 -10.04 7.56 3.77
CA LEU A 124 -9.38 6.25 3.82
C LEU A 124 -8.32 6.19 4.92
N GLY A 125 -7.50 7.24 5.06
CA GLY A 125 -6.49 7.35 6.10
C GLY A 125 -7.07 7.27 7.51
N ASP A 126 -8.15 7.99 7.77
CA ASP A 126 -8.83 8.02 9.06
C ASP A 126 -9.45 6.65 9.39
N ARG A 127 -10.05 5.99 8.39
CA ARG A 127 -10.55 4.63 8.55
C ARG A 127 -9.45 3.63 8.90
N LEU A 128 -8.30 3.71 8.23
CA LEU A 128 -7.14 2.85 8.52
C LEU A 128 -6.55 3.14 9.91
N ALA A 129 -6.51 4.40 10.32
CA ALA A 129 -6.09 4.79 11.66
C ALA A 129 -7.02 4.20 12.73
N ALA A 130 -8.34 4.29 12.54
CA ALA A 130 -9.31 3.71 13.46
C ALA A 130 -9.18 2.18 13.56
N LEU A 131 -9.04 1.48 12.42
CA LEU A 131 -8.88 0.03 12.38
C LEU A 131 -7.59 -0.43 13.08
N THR A 132 -6.49 0.32 12.93
CA THR A 132 -5.19 -0.03 13.53
C THR A 132 -5.06 0.39 14.99
N ALA A 133 -5.87 1.33 15.48
CA ALA A 133 -5.97 1.64 16.89
C ALA A 133 -6.85 0.63 17.65
N ALA A 134 -7.92 0.14 17.02
CA ALA A 134 -8.81 -0.86 17.61
C ALA A 134 -8.20 -2.27 17.65
N ALA A 135 -7.33 -2.59 16.70
CA ALA A 135 -6.54 -3.81 16.71
C ALA A 135 -5.25 -3.58 17.52
N ASN A 136 -4.97 -4.39 18.54
CA ASN A 136 -3.63 -4.49 19.13
C ASN A 136 -2.65 -5.05 18.08
N VAL A 137 -2.25 -4.24 17.11
CA VAL A 137 -1.32 -4.67 16.06
C VAL A 137 0.07 -4.79 16.71
N ALA A 138 0.57 -6.02 16.76
CA ALA A 138 1.89 -6.35 17.27
C ALA A 138 2.96 -5.40 16.68
N ALA A 139 3.85 -4.91 17.55
CA ALA A 139 4.90 -3.98 17.18
C ALA A 139 5.71 -4.49 15.97
N PRO A 140 6.11 -3.62 15.03
CA PRO A 140 6.93 -4.03 13.90
C PRO A 140 8.21 -4.71 14.41
N PRO A 141 8.67 -5.79 13.74
CA PRO A 141 9.84 -6.53 14.19
C PRO A 141 11.07 -5.62 14.18
N GLN A 142 11.74 -5.52 15.33
CA GLN A 142 13.04 -4.86 15.43
C GLN A 142 14.04 -5.59 14.51
N LEU A 143 14.70 -4.85 13.63
CA LEU A 143 15.82 -5.37 12.85
C LEU A 143 16.98 -5.63 13.81
N ARG A 144 17.43 -6.88 13.89
CA ARG A 144 18.71 -7.19 14.52
C ARG A 144 19.80 -6.51 13.70
N ALA A 145 20.66 -5.75 14.38
CA ALA A 145 21.89 -5.21 13.78
C ALA A 145 22.69 -6.35 13.14
N ALA A 146 23.20 -6.10 11.94
CA ALA A 146 24.11 -6.99 11.22
C ALA A 146 25.44 -7.13 11.96
#